data_AF-A0A3D5RWQ0-F1
#
_entry.id   AF-A0A3D5RWQ0-F1
#
_cell.length_a   1.000
_cell.length_b   1.000
_cell.length_c   1.000
_cell.angle_alpha   90.00
_cell.angle_beta   90.00
_cell.angle_gamma   90.00
#
_symmetry.space_group_name_H-M   'P 1'
#
loop_
_entity.id
_entity.type
_entity.pdbx_description
1 polymer ?
#
loop_
_entity_poly.entity_id
_entity_poly.type
_entity_poly.pdbx_seq_one_letter_code
_entity_poly.pdbx_strand_id
1 'polypeptide(L)'
;MVKEFENLREDEVEVLLTAPVYVAILIAGADGEIDKSERKEAIEVAHSKQGRAREQLVEYYKEVGLSFEEKFTRLISELPEDADERGKAITTELRKLNFILPKVDKNFSVKLYASLKDLAKKIAEASGGILGYLSVSYEESKLIELKMINDPEKK
;
A
#
# COMPACT_ATOMS: atom_id res chain seq x y z
N MET A 1 -3.23 -16.68 -10.54
CA MET A 1 -1.97 -16.20 -11.13
C MET A 1 -2.26 -15.01 -12.02
N VAL A 2 -1.72 -13.85 -11.65
CA VAL A 2 -1.82 -12.59 -12.40
C VAL A 2 -0.91 -12.69 -13.64
N LYS A 3 -1.46 -12.49 -14.84
CA LYS A 3 -0.70 -12.64 -16.10
C LYS A 3 0.50 -11.71 -16.20
N GLU A 4 0.38 -10.51 -15.65
CA GLU A 4 1.41 -9.49 -15.65
C GLU A 4 2.65 -9.89 -14.82
N PHE A 5 2.58 -10.98 -14.05
CA PHE A 5 3.67 -11.46 -13.19
C PHE A 5 4.50 -12.59 -13.82
N GLU A 6 4.17 -13.04 -15.04
CA GLU A 6 4.83 -14.19 -15.69
C GLU A 6 6.37 -14.06 -15.80
N ASN A 7 6.89 -12.83 -15.90
CA ASN A 7 8.33 -12.56 -16.04
C ASN A 7 9.01 -12.14 -14.73
N LEU A 8 8.28 -12.19 -13.61
CA LEU A 8 8.81 -11.81 -12.31
C LEU A 8 9.31 -13.01 -11.53
N ARG A 9 10.33 -12.77 -10.70
CA ARG A 9 10.75 -13.75 -9.70
C ARG A 9 9.75 -13.81 -8.55
N GLU A 10 9.75 -14.91 -7.81
CA GLU A 10 8.85 -15.10 -6.65
C GLU A 10 8.99 -13.99 -5.60
N ASP A 11 10.21 -13.53 -5.33
CA ASP A 11 10.47 -12.43 -4.40
C ASP A 11 9.90 -11.09 -4.89
N GLU A 12 9.89 -10.84 -6.20
CA GLU A 12 9.31 -9.64 -6.80
C GLU A 12 7.78 -9.68 -6.80
N VAL A 13 7.19 -10.85 -7.04
CA VAL A 13 5.75 -11.08 -6.91
C VAL A 13 5.32 -10.84 -5.46
N GLU A 14 6.06 -11.35 -4.50
CA GLU A 14 5.75 -11.16 -3.08
C GLU A 14 5.80 -9.68 -2.67
N VAL A 15 6.74 -8.90 -3.20
CA VAL A 15 6.77 -7.44 -2.99
C VAL A 15 5.52 -6.78 -3.57
N LEU A 16 5.08 -7.15 -4.77
CA LEU A 16 3.86 -6.59 -5.37
C LEU A 16 2.62 -6.95 -4.56
N LEU A 17 2.48 -8.19 -4.10
CA LEU A 17 1.34 -8.64 -3.31
C LEU A 17 1.31 -8.02 -1.90
N THR A 18 2.47 -7.66 -1.35
CA THR A 18 2.59 -7.08 0.00
C THR A 18 2.49 -5.55 -0.02
N ALA A 19 2.73 -4.90 -1.16
CA ALA A 19 2.67 -3.44 -1.28
C ALA A 19 1.37 -2.78 -0.75
N PRO A 20 0.16 -3.30 -1.02
CA PRO A 20 -1.07 -2.73 -0.46
C PRO A 20 -1.13 -2.82 1.06
N VAL A 21 -0.55 -3.88 1.65
CA VAL A 21 -0.50 -4.07 3.10
C VAL A 21 0.43 -3.04 3.73
N TYR A 22 1.60 -2.83 3.13
CA TYR A 22 2.54 -1.80 3.56
C TYR A 22 1.93 -0.39 3.50
N VAL A 23 1.23 -0.06 2.42
CA VAL A 23 0.51 1.22 2.32
C VAL A 23 -0.54 1.35 3.42
N ALA A 24 -1.29 0.28 3.71
CA ALA A 24 -2.30 0.31 4.75
C ALA A 24 -1.70 0.56 6.14
N ILE A 25 -0.62 -0.15 6.50
CA ILE A 25 0.06 0.03 7.79
C ILE A 25 0.69 1.43 7.89
N LEU A 26 1.30 1.93 6.80
CA LEU A 26 1.95 3.24 6.78
C LEU A 26 0.97 4.37 7.08
N ILE A 27 -0.24 4.30 6.54
CA ILE A 27 -1.24 5.35 6.72
C ILE A 27 -2.00 5.18 8.03
N ALA A 28 -2.37 3.95 8.39
CA ALA A 28 -3.10 3.68 9.62
C ALA A 28 -2.29 3.95 10.89
N GLY A 29 -0.95 3.88 10.83
CA GLY A 29 -0.08 4.12 11.99
C GLY A 29 0.76 5.37 11.91
N ALA A 30 0.28 6.38 11.18
CA ALA A 30 0.98 7.64 10.99
C ALA A 30 1.05 8.48 12.27
N ASP A 31 0.07 8.35 13.16
CA ASP A 31 -0.06 9.14 14.39
C ASP A 31 0.64 8.50 15.62
N GLY A 32 1.19 7.29 15.47
CA GLY A 32 2.01 6.65 16.51
C GLY A 32 1.61 5.21 16.77
N GLU A 33 0.33 4.99 17.04
CA GLU A 33 -0.24 3.69 17.41
C GLU A 33 -1.24 3.24 16.35
N ILE A 34 -1.40 1.93 16.16
CA ILE A 34 -2.46 1.39 15.30
C ILE A 34 -3.44 0.69 16.23
N ASP A 35 -4.56 1.34 16.50
CA ASP A 35 -5.58 0.79 17.38
C ASP A 35 -6.43 -0.28 16.67
N LYS A 36 -7.33 -0.92 17.42
CA LYS A 36 -8.20 -1.98 16.88
C LYS A 36 -9.19 -1.46 15.83
N SER A 37 -9.64 -0.21 15.96
CA SER A 37 -10.54 0.46 15.02
C SER A 37 -9.83 0.72 13.70
N GLU A 38 -8.66 1.34 13.75
CA GLU A 38 -7.84 1.70 12.59
C GLU A 38 -7.38 0.48 11.82
N ARG A 39 -6.98 -0.56 12.55
CA ARG A 39 -6.67 -1.87 11.97
C ARG A 39 -7.86 -2.42 11.18
N LYS A 40 -9.05 -2.43 11.80
CA LYS A 40 -10.25 -2.96 11.18
C LYS A 40 -10.63 -2.14 9.95
N GLU A 41 -10.56 -0.82 10.05
CA GLU A 41 -10.89 0.10 8.97
C GLU A 41 -9.92 -0.02 7.79
N ALA A 42 -8.61 -0.10 8.04
CA ALA A 42 -7.61 -0.33 7.00
C ALA A 42 -7.84 -1.66 6.26
N ILE A 43 -8.19 -2.71 7.00
CA ILE A 43 -8.55 -4.03 6.45
C ILE A 43 -9.83 -3.92 5.61
N GLU A 44 -10.89 -3.29 6.12
CA GLU A 44 -12.16 -3.11 5.40
C GLU A 44 -11.99 -2.28 4.11
N VAL A 45 -11.23 -1.19 4.16
CA VAL A 45 -10.93 -0.35 2.98
C VAL A 45 -10.16 -1.17 1.94
N ALA A 46 -9.15 -1.94 2.35
CA ALA A 46 -8.38 -2.80 1.46
C ALA A 46 -9.23 -3.94 0.85
N HIS A 47 -10.13 -4.56 1.62
CA HIS A 47 -11.06 -5.56 1.08
C HIS A 47 -12.06 -4.94 0.11
N SER A 48 -12.56 -3.74 0.39
CA SER A 48 -13.52 -3.05 -0.48
C SER A 48 -12.97 -2.74 -1.88
N LYS A 49 -11.64 -2.64 -2.00
CA LYS A 49 -10.92 -2.49 -3.28
C LYS A 49 -10.96 -3.74 -4.14
N GLN A 50 -11.03 -4.93 -3.53
CA GLN A 50 -11.11 -6.21 -4.26
C GLN A 50 -12.37 -6.27 -5.11
N GLY A 51 -13.50 -5.79 -4.58
CA GLY A 51 -14.78 -5.75 -5.29
C GLY A 51 -14.93 -4.59 -6.29
N ARG A 52 -14.03 -3.60 -6.29
CA ARG A 52 -14.11 -2.39 -7.13
C ARG A 52 -12.84 -2.15 -7.96
N ALA A 53 -11.96 -3.15 -8.06
CA ALA A 53 -10.73 -3.04 -8.82
C ALA A 53 -11.05 -2.77 -10.29
N ARG A 54 -10.24 -1.92 -10.93
CA ARG A 54 -10.26 -1.77 -12.40
C ARG A 54 -10.03 -3.16 -13.01
N GLU A 55 -10.65 -3.47 -14.15
CA GLU A 55 -10.62 -4.79 -14.79
C GLU A 55 -9.24 -5.48 -14.76
N GLN A 56 -8.16 -4.74 -15.07
CA GLN A 56 -6.78 -5.24 -15.08
C GLN A 56 -6.13 -5.48 -13.71
N LEU A 57 -6.71 -4.97 -12.61
CA LEU A 57 -6.21 -5.20 -11.25
C LEU A 57 -7.08 -6.19 -10.47
N VAL A 58 -8.16 -6.72 -11.07
CA VAL A 58 -9.09 -7.63 -10.38
C VAL A 58 -8.36 -8.90 -9.91
N GLU A 59 -7.63 -9.56 -10.80
CA GLU A 59 -6.86 -10.76 -10.44
C GLU A 59 -5.80 -10.45 -9.39
N TYR A 60 -5.10 -9.33 -9.54
CA TYR A 60 -4.11 -8.87 -8.56
C TYR A 60 -4.72 -8.67 -7.17
N TYR A 61 -5.80 -7.91 -7.05
CA TYR A 61 -6.41 -7.66 -5.75
C TYR A 61 -7.09 -8.89 -5.17
N LYS A 62 -7.54 -9.84 -6.01
CA LYS A 62 -8.01 -11.15 -5.55
C LYS A 62 -6.88 -11.91 -4.86
N GLU A 63 -5.69 -11.97 -5.45
CA GLU A 63 -4.52 -12.63 -4.84
C GLU A 63 -4.04 -11.91 -3.57
N VAL A 64 -3.96 -10.57 -3.60
CA VAL A 64 -3.67 -9.76 -2.40
C VAL A 64 -4.64 -10.11 -1.27
N GLY A 65 -5.92 -10.23 -1.59
CA GLY A 65 -6.97 -10.48 -0.62
C GLY A 65 -6.91 -11.82 0.10
N LEU A 66 -6.30 -12.83 -0.51
CA LEU A 66 -6.17 -14.15 0.10
C LEU A 66 -5.28 -14.14 1.35
N SER A 67 -4.33 -13.21 1.42
CA SER A 67 -3.33 -13.16 2.51
C SER A 67 -3.23 -11.78 3.16
N PHE A 68 -4.09 -10.82 2.80
CA PHE A 68 -3.99 -9.43 3.26
C PHE A 68 -4.02 -9.32 4.78
N GLU A 69 -5.04 -9.86 5.45
CA GLU A 69 -5.20 -9.75 6.89
C GLU A 69 -4.09 -10.49 7.65
N GLU A 70 -3.70 -11.67 7.18
CA GLU A 70 -2.59 -12.43 7.75
C GLU A 70 -1.28 -11.63 7.67
N LYS A 71 -0.93 -11.15 6.47
CA LYS A 71 0.25 -10.31 6.24
C LYS A 71 0.19 -9.02 7.05
N PHE A 72 -0.96 -8.38 7.15
CA PHE A 72 -1.14 -7.18 7.96
C PHE A 72 -0.84 -7.48 9.43
N THR A 73 -1.43 -8.53 10.00
CA THR A 73 -1.16 -8.96 11.39
C THR A 73 0.31 -9.23 11.64
N ARG A 74 0.91 -10.02 10.74
CA ARG A 74 2.31 -10.43 10.84
C ARG A 74 3.25 -9.22 10.76
N LEU A 75 3.05 -8.35 9.78
CA LEU A 75 3.90 -7.17 9.60
C LEU A 75 3.79 -6.19 10.76
N ILE A 76 2.61 -6.00 11.36
CA ILE A 76 2.47 -5.19 12.58
C ILE A 76 3.34 -5.71 13.73
N SER A 77 3.48 -7.03 13.86
CA SER A 77 4.33 -7.64 14.90
C SER A 77 5.82 -7.65 14.57
N GLU A 78 6.19 -7.57 13.29
CA GLU A 78 7.59 -7.61 12.82
C GLU A 78 8.21 -6.22 12.65
N LEU A 79 7.38 -5.22 12.32
CA LEU A 79 7.82 -3.84 12.12
C LEU A 79 8.10 -3.13 13.46
N PRO A 80 8.96 -2.09 13.46
CA PRO A 80 9.20 -1.28 14.65
C PRO A 80 7.91 -0.70 15.27
N GLU A 81 7.87 -0.63 16.60
CA GLU A 81 6.79 0.03 17.34
C GLU A 81 6.82 1.54 17.17
N ASP A 82 8.02 2.13 17.03
CA ASP A 82 8.19 3.55 16.75
C ASP A 82 7.69 3.90 15.34
N ALA A 83 6.84 4.93 15.22
CA ALA A 83 6.20 5.30 13.96
C ALA A 83 7.18 5.81 12.90
N ASP A 84 8.22 6.54 13.30
CA ASP A 84 9.24 7.04 12.38
C ASP A 84 10.10 5.89 11.85
N GLU A 85 10.54 4.98 12.71
CA GLU A 85 11.29 3.78 12.32
C GLU A 85 10.46 2.85 11.44
N ARG A 86 9.19 2.63 11.81
CA ARG A 86 8.22 1.86 11.01
C ARG A 86 8.02 2.49 9.63
N GLY A 87 7.80 3.80 9.58
CA GLY A 87 7.65 4.55 8.34
C GLY A 87 8.87 4.43 7.43
N LYS A 88 10.09 4.49 7.99
CA LYS A 88 11.35 4.28 7.24
C LYS A 88 11.50 2.85 6.72
N ALA A 89 11.16 1.85 7.54
CA ALA A 89 11.20 0.44 7.15
C ALA A 89 10.23 0.17 6.00
N ILE A 90 8.97 0.59 6.14
CA ILE A 90 7.95 0.45 5.09
C ILE A 90 8.34 1.20 3.82
N THR A 91 8.85 2.43 3.94
CA THR A 91 9.32 3.22 2.80
C THR A 91 10.43 2.49 2.03
N THR A 92 11.32 1.80 2.73
CA THR A 92 12.39 1.01 2.12
C THR A 92 11.83 -0.18 1.33
N GLU A 93 10.82 -0.86 1.87
CA GLU A 93 10.12 -1.95 1.18
C GLU A 93 9.36 -1.45 -0.05
N LEU A 94 8.59 -0.35 0.07
CA LEU A 94 7.86 0.25 -1.05
C LEU A 94 8.79 0.76 -2.16
N ARG A 95 10.02 1.20 -1.84
CA ARG A 95 11.02 1.59 -2.84
C ARG A 95 11.43 0.44 -3.76
N LYS A 96 11.28 -0.82 -3.35
CA LYS A 96 11.59 -1.98 -4.22
C LYS A 96 10.72 -1.99 -5.49
N LEU A 97 9.51 -1.43 -5.41
CA LEU A 97 8.60 -1.27 -6.56
C LEU A 97 9.24 -0.46 -7.69
N ASN A 98 10.20 0.43 -7.40
CA ASN A 98 10.91 1.21 -8.42
C ASN A 98 11.69 0.36 -9.42
N PHE A 99 12.08 -0.86 -9.02
CA PHE A 99 12.81 -1.81 -9.85
C PHE A 99 11.90 -2.88 -10.46
N ILE A 100 10.71 -3.08 -9.89
CA ILE A 100 9.75 -4.11 -10.30
C ILE A 100 8.72 -3.56 -11.29
N LEU A 101 8.15 -2.38 -11.04
CA LEU A 101 7.14 -1.77 -11.91
C LEU A 101 7.62 -1.58 -13.38
N PRO A 102 8.90 -1.32 -13.68
CA PRO A 102 9.38 -1.31 -15.07
C PRO A 102 9.40 -2.68 -15.77
N LYS A 103 9.26 -3.79 -15.03
CA LYS A 103 9.34 -5.16 -15.56
C LYS A 103 7.98 -5.77 -15.93
N VAL A 104 6.89 -5.15 -15.49
CA VAL A 104 5.53 -5.56 -15.81
C VAL A 104 4.93 -4.63 -16.87
N ASP A 105 3.75 -4.98 -17.37
CA ASP A 105 3.04 -4.15 -18.36
C ASP A 105 2.89 -2.70 -17.86
N LYS A 106 3.11 -1.75 -18.77
CA LYS A 106 3.10 -0.32 -18.45
C LYS A 106 1.74 0.14 -17.92
N ASN A 107 0.66 -0.31 -18.55
CA ASN A 107 -0.70 0.06 -18.16
C ASN A 107 -1.03 -0.51 -16.78
N PHE A 108 -0.62 -1.76 -16.51
CA PHE A 108 -0.70 -2.36 -15.19
C PHE A 108 0.05 -1.53 -14.14
N SER A 109 1.31 -1.17 -14.39
CA SER A 109 2.12 -0.37 -13.45
C SER A 109 1.49 0.98 -13.13
N VAL A 110 1.00 1.70 -14.14
CA VAL A 110 0.30 2.99 -13.95
C VAL A 110 -0.97 2.79 -13.11
N LYS A 111 -1.78 1.77 -13.43
CA LYS A 111 -3.02 1.49 -12.71
C LYS A 111 -2.75 1.05 -11.27
N LEU A 112 -1.73 0.22 -11.03
CA LEU A 112 -1.37 -0.25 -9.70
C LEU A 112 -0.92 0.93 -8.84
N TYR A 113 0.00 1.76 -9.34
CA TYR A 113 0.45 2.96 -8.63
C TYR A 113 -0.70 3.90 -8.27
N ALA A 114 -1.59 4.20 -9.24
CA ALA A 114 -2.79 4.99 -8.98
C ALA A 114 -3.71 4.35 -7.93
N SER A 115 -3.83 3.02 -7.95
CA SER A 115 -4.66 2.28 -7.01
C SER A 115 -4.09 2.29 -5.58
N LEU A 116 -2.77 2.21 -5.43
CA LEU A 116 -2.07 2.35 -4.14
C LEU A 116 -2.25 3.75 -3.56
N LYS A 117 -2.15 4.80 -4.37
CA LYS A 117 -2.44 6.18 -3.93
C LYS A 117 -3.88 6.36 -3.49
N ASP A 118 -4.84 5.82 -4.25
CA ASP A 118 -6.25 5.87 -3.86
C ASP A 118 -6.55 5.03 -2.61
N LEU A 119 -5.81 3.94 -2.38
CA LEU A 119 -5.87 3.18 -1.13
C LEU A 119 -5.36 4.03 0.05
N ALA A 120 -4.17 4.62 -0.08
CA ALA A 120 -3.59 5.49 0.94
C ALA A 120 -4.55 6.62 1.32
N LYS A 121 -5.11 7.30 0.31
CA LYS A 121 -6.09 8.36 0.51
C LYS A 121 -7.32 7.87 1.27
N LYS A 122 -7.93 6.76 0.85
CA LYS A 122 -9.14 6.23 1.49
C LYS A 122 -8.92 5.83 2.95
N ILE A 123 -7.77 5.24 3.27
CA ILE A 123 -7.45 4.89 4.66
C ILE A 123 -7.29 6.17 5.49
N ALA A 124 -6.57 7.17 4.98
CA ALA A 124 -6.43 8.45 5.67
C ALA A 124 -7.78 9.15 5.91
N GLU A 125 -8.69 9.10 4.94
CA GLU A 125 -10.05 9.67 5.07
C GLU A 125 -10.89 8.91 6.12
N ALA A 126 -10.74 7.59 6.16
CA ALA A 126 -11.47 6.70 7.05
C ALA A 126 -11.00 6.88 8.51
N SER A 127 -9.69 6.94 8.73
CA SER A 127 -9.06 7.19 10.05
C SER A 127 -9.23 8.64 10.57
N GLY A 128 -10.24 9.39 10.11
CA GLY A 128 -10.60 10.73 10.60
C GLY A 128 -9.80 11.90 9.99
N GLY A 129 -8.90 11.61 9.06
CA GLY A 129 -7.88 12.50 8.52
C GLY A 129 -8.33 13.38 7.35
N ILE A 130 -9.50 14.02 7.41
CA ILE A 130 -9.72 15.28 6.66
C ILE A 130 -9.73 16.48 7.61
N LEU A 131 -10.18 16.30 8.86
CA LEU A 131 -10.21 17.37 9.88
C LEU A 131 -8.93 17.45 10.72
N GLY A 132 -8.28 16.32 11.04
CA GLY A 132 -6.89 16.31 11.57
C GLY A 132 -5.83 16.59 10.50
N TYR A 133 -6.23 16.58 9.22
CA TYR A 133 -5.36 16.72 8.06
C TYR A 133 -4.93 18.16 7.73
N LEU A 134 -5.71 19.15 8.17
CA LEU A 134 -5.27 20.56 8.11
C LEU A 134 -4.09 20.85 9.06
N SER A 135 -3.75 19.91 9.94
CA SER A 135 -2.61 19.94 10.87
C SER A 135 -1.46 18.99 10.46
N VAL A 136 -1.49 18.43 9.25
CA VAL A 136 -0.50 17.46 8.76
C VAL A 136 0.84 18.12 8.48
N SER A 137 1.91 17.50 8.97
CA SER A 137 3.28 17.92 8.71
C SER A 137 3.66 17.66 7.24
N TYR A 138 4.63 18.41 6.72
CA TYR A 138 5.10 18.27 5.33
C TYR A 138 5.57 16.83 4.98
N GLU A 139 6.03 16.05 5.97
CA GLU A 139 6.53 14.69 5.77
C GLU A 139 5.40 13.66 5.56
N GLU A 140 4.31 13.76 6.31
CA GLU A 140 3.14 12.88 6.19
C GLU A 140 2.41 13.05 4.85
N SER A 141 2.36 14.28 4.31
CA SER A 141 1.83 14.54 2.97
C SER A 141 2.59 13.75 1.89
N LYS A 142 3.91 13.56 2.04
CA LYS A 142 4.72 12.76 1.09
C LYS A 142 4.41 11.27 1.17
N LEU A 143 3.99 10.78 2.33
CA LEU A 143 3.61 9.37 2.53
C LEU A 143 2.31 9.06 1.80
N ILE A 144 1.29 9.93 1.91
CA ILE A 144 0.02 9.78 1.19
C ILE A 144 0.22 9.84 -0.32
N GLU A 145 1.08 10.75 -0.79
CA GLU A 145 1.41 10.86 -2.21
C GLU A 145 2.29 9.72 -2.73
N LEU A 146 2.78 8.83 -1.84
CA LEU A 146 3.69 7.73 -2.10
C LEU A 146 4.95 8.15 -2.88
N LYS A 147 5.55 9.30 -2.54
CA LYS A 147 6.69 9.89 -3.29
C LYS A 147 7.94 9.03 -3.33
N MET A 148 8.01 7.99 -2.50
CA MET A 148 9.09 7.00 -2.53
C MET A 148 9.00 6.05 -3.75
N ILE A 149 7.83 5.97 -4.39
CA ILE A 149 7.59 5.21 -5.62
C ILE A 149 7.65 6.17 -6.80
N ASN A 150 8.47 5.83 -7.80
CA ASN A 150 8.59 6.54 -9.04
C ASN A 150 7.30 6.39 -9.83
N ASP A 151 6.70 7.52 -10.17
CA ASP A 151 5.50 7.59 -10.99
C ASP A 151 5.69 6.87 -12.33
N PRO A 152 4.99 5.75 -12.57
CA PRO A 152 5.11 5.01 -13.81
C PRO A 152 4.60 5.81 -15.00
N GLU A 153 3.78 6.85 -14.86
CA GLU A 153 3.31 7.66 -16.00
C GLU A 153 4.43 8.56 -16.58
N LYS A 154 5.47 8.85 -15.79
CA LYS A 154 6.57 9.78 -16.16
C LYS A 154 7.81 9.09 -16.71
N LYS A 155 7.80 7.76 -16.80
CA LYS A 155 8.92 6.94 -17.28
C LYS A 155 8.72 6.47 -18.71
#